data_AF-A0A8I1V532-F1
#
_entry.id   AF-A0A8I1V532-F1
#
_cell.length_a   1.000
_cell.length_b   1.000
_cell.length_c   1.000
_cell.angle_alpha   90.00
_cell.angle_beta   90.00
_cell.angle_gamma   90.00
#
_symmetry.space_group_name_H-M   'P 1'
#
loop_
_entity.id
_entity.type
_entity.pdbx_description
1 polymer ?
#
loop_
_entity_poly.entity_id
_entity_poly.type
_entity_poly.pdbx_seq_one_letter_code
_entity_poly.pdbx_strand_id
1 'polypeptide(L)' 'MPINVPWNYPTWMCTPPGRAGSVFPTETVLPLEAQAYAVTQEGEIWQVTVKHSGEVLYSGQGPVVLVESPAPF' A
#
# COMPACT_ATOMS: atom_id res chain seq x y z
N MET A 1 -18.18 -5.43 -29.09
CA MET A 1 -18.73 -4.53 -28.06
C MET A 1 -17.58 -4.25 -27.10
N PRO A 2 -17.10 -2.99 -26.95
CA PRO A 2 -15.92 -2.74 -26.13
C PRO A 2 -16.32 -2.76 -24.65
N ILE A 3 -15.52 -3.47 -23.85
CA ILE A 3 -15.70 -3.56 -22.40
C ILE A 3 -15.33 -2.20 -21.81
N ASN A 4 -16.31 -1.53 -21.22
CA ASN A 4 -16.17 -0.24 -20.54
C ASN A 4 -15.89 -0.50 -19.06
N VAL A 5 -14.62 -0.66 -18.67
CA VAL A 5 -14.20 -0.56 -17.27
C VAL A 5 -13.17 0.56 -17.18
N PRO A 6 -13.33 1.54 -16.27
CA PRO A 6 -12.29 2.53 -16.06
C PRO A 6 -11.10 1.81 -15.47
N TRP A 7 -9.99 1.79 -16.21
CA TRP A 7 -8.70 1.25 -15.78
C TRP A 7 -8.26 1.93 -14.48
N ASN A 8 -8.65 1.36 -13.33
CA ASN A 8 -8.36 1.93 -12.02
C ASN A 8 -7.18 1.15 -11.45
N TYR A 9 -5.97 1.65 -11.72
CA TYR A 9 -4.69 1.05 -11.34
C TYR A 9 -4.56 1.08 -9.80
N PRO A 10 -4.78 -0.04 -9.09
CA PRO A 10 -4.80 0.00 -7.65
C PRO A 10 -3.36 -0.18 -7.14
N THR A 11 -2.89 0.75 -6.32
CA THR A 11 -1.53 0.71 -5.74
C THR A 11 -1.31 -0.56 -4.95
N TRP A 12 -0.10 -1.10 -4.97
CA TRP A 12 0.27 -2.26 -4.16
C TRP A 12 1.04 -1.80 -2.93
N MET A 13 0.58 -2.21 -1.75
CA MET A 13 1.29 -2.04 -0.50
C MET A 13 1.97 -3.35 -0.13
N CYS A 14 3.29 -3.34 -0.11
CA CYS A 14 4.11 -4.47 0.34
C CYS A 14 4.57 -4.20 1.77
N THR A 15 4.02 -4.95 2.72
CA THR A 15 4.43 -4.87 4.13
C THR A 15 5.50 -5.92 4.41
N PRO A 16 6.54 -5.61 5.21
CA PRO A 16 7.59 -6.57 5.51
C PRO A 16 7.08 -7.70 6.41
N PRO A 17 7.77 -8.84 6.44
CA PRO A 17 7.43 -9.89 7.39
C PRO A 17 7.61 -9.39 8.82
N GLY A 18 6.57 -9.58 9.66
CA GLY A 18 6.58 -9.10 11.04
C GLY A 18 7.73 -9.72 11.85
N ARG A 19 8.31 -8.96 12.81
CA ARG A 19 9.40 -9.42 13.70
C ARG A 19 9.10 -10.74 14.45
N ALA A 20 7.84 -11.13 14.58
CA ALA A 20 7.40 -12.37 15.19
C ALA A 20 7.36 -13.59 14.23
N GLY A 21 8.02 -13.52 13.07
CA GLY A 21 8.22 -14.66 12.17
C GLY A 21 6.95 -15.27 11.56
N SER A 22 5.82 -14.57 11.61
CA SER A 22 4.49 -15.16 11.39
C SER A 22 3.69 -14.60 10.21
N VAL A 23 4.23 -13.65 9.44
CA VAL A 23 3.52 -13.15 8.26
C VAL A 23 4.55 -12.96 7.14
N PHE A 24 4.40 -13.67 6.03
CA PHE A 24 5.14 -13.42 4.79
C PHE A 24 4.92 -11.97 4.35
N PRO A 25 5.79 -11.39 3.48
CA PRO A 25 5.47 -10.09 2.89
C PRO A 25 4.05 -10.14 2.30
N THR A 26 3.18 -9.26 2.79
CA THR A 26 1.78 -9.23 2.39
C THR A 26 1.62 -8.14 1.36
N GLU A 27 1.16 -8.54 0.17
CA GLU A 27 0.80 -7.65 -0.91
C GLU A 27 -0.67 -7.29 -0.75
N THR A 28 -0.95 -6.02 -0.42
CA THR A 28 -2.32 -5.51 -0.29
C THR A 28 -2.62 -4.57 -1.45
N VAL A 29 -3.69 -4.88 -2.19
CA VAL A 29 -4.19 -4.03 -3.27
C VAL A 29 -4.96 -2.86 -2.64
N LEU A 30 -4.51 -1.64 -2.92
CA LEU A 30 -5.08 -0.39 -2.43
C LEU A 30 -5.92 0.29 -3.51
N PRO A 31 -7.09 0.85 -3.17
CA PRO A 31 -8.05 1.34 -4.16
C PRO A 31 -7.65 2.66 -4.84
N LEU A 32 -6.61 3.34 -4.36
CA LEU A 32 -6.16 4.64 -4.89
C LEU A 32 -4.75 4.53 -5.52
N GLU A 33 -4.37 5.58 -6.24
CA GLU A 33 -3.02 5.81 -6.80
C GLU A 33 -1.97 5.99 -5.69
N ALA A 34 -0.69 5.70 -5.97
CA ALA A 34 0.32 5.65 -4.90
C ALA A 34 0.56 7.03 -4.30
N GLN A 35 0.43 8.06 -5.14
CA GLN A 35 0.49 9.46 -4.73
C GLN A 35 -0.57 9.86 -3.71
N ALA A 36 -1.69 9.12 -3.59
CA ALA A 36 -2.73 9.37 -2.60
C ALA A 36 -2.34 8.92 -1.19
N TYR A 37 -1.26 8.16 -1.05
CA TYR A 37 -0.76 7.65 0.21
C TYR A 37 0.53 8.36 0.63
N ALA A 38 0.71 8.50 1.93
CA ALA A 38 1.93 8.97 2.57
C ALA A 38 2.49 7.82 3.40
N VAL A 39 3.79 7.57 3.23
CA VAL A 39 4.54 6.65 4.08
C VAL A 39 5.35 7.49 5.04
N THR A 40 5.08 7.37 6.33
CA THR A 40 5.83 8.04 7.40
C THR A 40 6.54 7.00 8.25
N GLN A 41 7.71 7.37 8.75
CA GLN A 41 8.49 6.55 9.67
C GLN A 41 8.66 7.31 10.99
N GLU A 42 8.09 6.75 12.06
CA GLU A 42 8.27 7.23 13.43
C GLU A 42 9.09 6.19 14.21
N GLY A 43 10.40 6.43 14.29
CA GLY A 43 11.34 5.49 14.91
C GLY A 43 11.42 4.17 14.13
N GLU A 44 11.03 3.07 14.78
CA GLU A 44 10.97 1.73 14.15
C GLU A 44 9.61 1.43 13.48
N ILE A 45 8.62 2.31 13.66
CA ILE A 45 7.26 2.11 13.16
C ILE A 45 7.09 2.85 11.84
N TRP A 46 6.60 2.11 10.85
CA TRP A 46 6.19 2.62 9.55
C TRP A 46 4.68 2.71 9.51
N GLN A 47 4.19 3.84 9.02
CA GLN A 47 2.78 4.10 8.86
C GLN A 47 2.48 4.45 7.40
N VAL A 48 1.38 3.89 6.89
CA VAL A 48 0.83 4.27 5.59
C VAL A 48 -0.50 4.95 5.84
N THR A 49 -0.60 6.20 5.41
CA THR A 49 -1.78 7.04 5.62
C THR A 49 -2.32 7.54 4.29
N VAL A 50 -3.63 7.58 4.13
CA VAL A 50 -4.27 8.24 2.98
C VAL A 50 -4.15 9.75 3.17
N LYS A 51 -3.49 10.46 2.25
CA LYS A 51 -3.25 11.91 2.36
C LYS A 51 -4.53 12.72 2.42
N HIS A 52 -5.56 12.30 1.70
CA HIS A 52 -6.81 13.05 1.59
C HIS A 52 -7.70 12.91 2.83
N SER A 53 -7.81 11.69 3.39
CA SER A 53 -8.66 11.42 4.55
C SER A 53 -7.92 11.41 5.88
N GLY A 54 -6.59 11.28 5.88
CA GLY A 54 -5.79 11.06 7.08
C GLY A 54 -5.94 9.65 7.67
N GLU A 55 -6.59 8.73 6.97
CA GLU A 55 -6.83 7.36 7.43
C GLU A 55 -5.54 6.52 7.40
N VAL A 56 -5.23 5.85 8.51
CA VAL A 56 -4.06 4.96 8.62
C VAL A 56 -4.44 3.57 8.13
N LEU A 57 -3.86 3.17 7.00
CA LEU A 57 -4.05 1.85 6.40
C LEU A 57 -3.09 0.79 6.93
N TYR A 58 -1.91 1.22 7.37
CA TYR A 58 -0.93 0.35 7.98
C TYR A 58 -0.17 1.08 9.08
N SER A 59 0.13 0.36 10.15
CA SER A 59 1.03 0.80 11.22
C SER A 59 1.77 -0.41 11.76
N GLY A 60 3.07 -0.51 11.53
CA GLY A 60 3.84 -1.69 11.93
C GLY A 60 5.34 -1.51 11.77
N GLN A 61 6.12 -2.47 12.28
CA GLN A 61 7.57 -2.41 12.18
C GLN A 61 8.06 -2.89 10.81
N GLY A 62 9.00 -2.13 10.24
CA GLY A 62 9.77 -2.48 9.05
C GLY A 62 9.38 -1.68 7.78
N PRO A 63 10.27 -1.67 6.76
CA PRO A 63 10.11 -0.85 5.57
C PRO A 63 8.87 -1.25 4.76
N VAL A 64 7.95 -0.31 4.58
CA VAL A 64 6.77 -0.47 3.72
C VAL A 64 7.06 0.16 2.36
N VAL A 65 6.74 -0.58 1.30
CA VAL A 65 6.91 -0.10 -0.07
C VAL A 65 5.54 0.00 -0.73
N LEU A 66 5.24 1.17 -1.30
CA LEU A 66 4.11 1.37 -2.18
C LEU A 66 4.60 1.31 -3.62
N VAL A 67 4.03 0.43 -4.43
CA VAL A 67 4.39 0.26 -5.83
C VAL A 67 3.14 0.49 -6.68
N GLU A 68 3.25 1.37 -7.66
CA GLU A 68 2.22 1.49 -8.71
C GLU A 68 2.36 0.28 -9.63
N SER A 69 1.30 -0.51 -9.80
CA SER A 69 1.34 -1.62 -10.76
C SER A 69 1.38 -1.03 -12.18
N PRO A 70 2.45 -1.26 -12.97
CA PRO A 70 2.55 -0.75 -14.34
C PRO A 70 1.68 -1.57 -15.31
N ALA A 71 1.13 -2.71 -14.87
CA ALA A 71 0.32 -3.59 -15.68
C ALA A 71 -1.17 -3.45 -15.31
N PRO A 72 -2.05 -3.23 -16.29
CA PRO A 72 -3.46 -3.55 -16.13
C PRO A 72 -3.64 -5.06 -15.94
N PHE A 73 -4.41 -5.48 -14.94
CA PHE A 73 -4.76 -6.88 -14.70
C PHE A 73 -5.92 -7.32 -15.61
#